data_AF-A0A947RPN7-F1
#
_entry.id   AF-A0A947RPN7-F1
#
_cell.length_a   1.000
_cell.length_b   1.000
_cell.length_c   1.000
_cell.angle_alpha   90.00
_cell.angle_beta   90.00
_cell.angle_gamma   90.00
#
_symmetry.space_group_name_H-M   'P 1'
#
loop_
_entity.id
_entity.type
_entity.pdbx_description
1 polymer ?
#
loop_
_entity_poly.entity_id
_entity_poly.type
_entity_poly.pdbx_seq_one_letter_code
_entity_poly.pdbx_strand_id
1 'polypeptide(L)'
;MAAGRRIRRDRAAAAALALAICLAAACATIEPPGGGPADLTPPAVVRVHPDSGTVGLAGLHEIEISFSEKVDPLPAPRFVHFYPPLEIKGTKWRGRRRATIEFRDPLPPDTVIVVEIPRGFADVHRVKSARSRRYPLATADSVPSGTISGRLSFEDGPAVGAVVELYAVPPDTLEYFRQDILRRTEADSTGRFVLPWLAVPGGPYLLRAFLDHNGDQRPSDNEPQRLLPVEISLSAKVPAAEAGAHTLFDQRTPGRLLGIMDSLAAGDRALFGWTHKIADSDTGFVPLPAQSPPPGRTAVLPGDTTVFTPAGPG
;
A
#
# COMPACT_ATOMS: atom_id res chain seq x y z
N MET A 1 10.39 -85.75 -48.05
CA MET A 1 9.84 -84.91 -46.95
C MET A 1 10.78 -83.83 -46.40
N ALA A 2 12.00 -83.62 -46.94
CA ALA A 2 12.98 -82.68 -46.35
C ALA A 2 12.94 -81.21 -46.84
N ALA A 3 12.39 -80.93 -48.03
CA ALA A 3 12.42 -79.58 -48.64
C ALA A 3 11.42 -78.58 -48.02
N GLY A 4 10.24 -79.04 -47.58
CA GLY A 4 9.21 -78.18 -46.99
C GLY A 4 9.52 -77.63 -45.58
N ARG A 5 10.48 -78.24 -44.87
CA ARG A 5 10.91 -77.79 -43.52
C ARG A 5 11.89 -76.61 -43.55
N ARG A 6 12.71 -76.47 -44.60
CA ARG A 6 13.64 -75.33 -44.75
C ARG A 6 12.91 -74.02 -45.04
N ILE A 7 11.98 -74.04 -46.00
CA ILE A 7 11.17 -72.87 -46.39
C ILE A 7 10.32 -72.33 -45.21
N ARG A 8 9.81 -73.21 -44.33
CA ARG A 8 9.09 -72.79 -43.11
C ARG A 8 10.01 -72.18 -42.05
N ARG A 9 11.27 -72.62 -41.94
CA ARG A 9 12.26 -72.05 -41.02
C ARG A 9 12.72 -70.67 -41.47
N ASP A 10 12.95 -70.47 -42.76
CA ASP A 10 13.43 -69.18 -43.29
C ASP A 10 12.33 -68.10 -43.20
N ARG A 11 11.06 -68.48 -43.41
CA ARG A 11 9.90 -67.59 -43.19
C ARG A 11 9.68 -67.26 -41.72
N ALA A 12 9.90 -68.21 -40.81
CA ALA A 12 9.80 -67.98 -39.37
C ALA A 12 10.94 -67.07 -38.86
N ALA A 13 12.16 -67.24 -39.38
CA ALA A 13 13.29 -66.37 -39.06
C ALA A 13 13.10 -64.95 -39.59
N ALA A 14 12.58 -64.79 -40.82
CA ALA A 14 12.23 -63.48 -41.37
C ALA A 14 11.10 -62.79 -40.59
N ALA A 15 10.08 -63.54 -40.17
CA ALA A 15 9.00 -63.01 -39.33
C ALA A 15 9.49 -62.60 -37.93
N ALA A 16 10.39 -63.39 -37.33
CA ALA A 16 11.00 -63.06 -36.04
C ALA A 16 11.90 -61.81 -36.12
N LEU A 17 12.66 -61.67 -37.21
CA LEU A 17 13.49 -60.48 -37.45
C LEU A 17 12.63 -59.23 -37.70
N ALA A 18 11.56 -59.34 -38.49
CA ALA A 18 10.62 -58.25 -38.71
C ALA A 18 9.91 -57.83 -37.41
N LEU A 19 9.52 -58.80 -36.58
CA LEU A 19 8.92 -58.53 -35.27
C LEU A 19 9.92 -57.86 -34.32
N ALA A 20 11.18 -58.28 -34.32
CA ALA A 20 12.24 -57.65 -33.53
C ALA A 20 12.52 -56.20 -33.95
N ILE A 21 12.49 -55.91 -35.25
CA ILE A 21 12.64 -54.55 -35.79
C ILE A 21 11.43 -53.67 -35.40
N CYS A 22 10.20 -54.20 -35.49
CA CYS A 22 9.01 -53.47 -35.07
C CYS A 22 8.99 -53.19 -33.56
N LEU A 23 9.46 -54.13 -32.73
CA LEU A 23 9.59 -53.96 -31.29
C LEU A 23 10.68 -52.94 -30.92
N ALA A 24 11.79 -52.88 -31.67
CA ALA A 24 12.86 -51.90 -31.47
C ALA A 24 12.45 -50.48 -31.88
N ALA A 25 11.63 -50.33 -32.93
CA ALA A 25 11.10 -49.04 -33.37
C ALA A 25 10.02 -48.46 -32.44
N ALA A 26 9.37 -49.30 -31.63
CA ALA A 26 8.33 -48.88 -30.68
C ALA A 26 8.88 -48.26 -29.37
N CYS A 27 10.19 -48.29 -29.13
CA CYS A 27 10.81 -47.78 -27.89
C CYS A 27 11.31 -46.33 -27.97
N ALA A 28 11.16 -45.64 -29.10
CA ALA A 28 11.61 -44.26 -29.25
C ALA A 28 10.46 -43.28 -28.97
N THR A 29 10.16 -43.04 -27.69
CA THR A 29 9.32 -41.91 -27.29
C THR A 29 10.12 -40.62 -27.45
N ILE A 30 9.67 -39.73 -28.35
CA ILE A 30 10.24 -38.39 -28.50
C ILE A 30 9.79 -37.59 -27.28
N GLU A 31 10.66 -37.48 -26.28
CA GLU A 31 10.45 -36.58 -25.17
C GLU A 31 10.82 -35.16 -25.62
N PRO A 32 9.95 -34.15 -25.41
CA PRO A 32 10.31 -32.77 -25.71
C PRO A 32 11.57 -32.41 -24.92
N PRO A 33 12.48 -31.58 -25.49
CA PRO A 33 13.67 -31.16 -24.76
C PRO A 33 13.26 -30.59 -23.40
N GLY A 34 13.88 -31.09 -22.34
CA GLY A 34 13.66 -30.58 -20.98
C GLY A 34 13.86 -29.07 -20.97
N GLY A 35 12.87 -28.33 -20.45
CA GLY A 35 12.97 -26.89 -20.31
C GLY A 35 14.19 -26.51 -19.46
N GLY A 36 14.82 -25.38 -19.78
CA GLY A 36 15.87 -24.81 -18.93
C GLY A 36 15.35 -24.50 -17.51
N PRO A 37 16.25 -24.19 -16.55
CA PRO A 37 15.85 -23.81 -15.21
C PRO A 37 14.80 -22.69 -15.22
N ALA A 38 13.85 -22.74 -14.29
CA ALA A 38 12.87 -21.68 -14.13
C ALA A 38 13.58 -20.35 -13.83
N ASP A 39 13.16 -19.28 -14.49
CA ASP A 39 13.61 -17.93 -14.15
C ASP A 39 12.92 -17.49 -12.86
N LEU A 40 13.73 -17.13 -11.86
CA LEU A 40 13.27 -16.67 -10.55
C LEU A 40 13.75 -15.25 -10.26
N THR A 41 14.33 -14.57 -11.25
CA THR A 41 14.85 -13.20 -11.11
C THR A 41 13.68 -12.22 -11.00
N PRO A 42 13.57 -11.41 -9.93
CA PRO A 42 12.49 -10.43 -9.85
C PRO A 42 12.69 -9.27 -10.83
N PRO A 43 11.61 -8.78 -11.47
CA PRO A 43 11.71 -7.63 -12.34
C PRO A 43 11.96 -6.37 -11.51
N ALA A 44 12.74 -5.44 -12.08
CA ALA A 44 13.12 -4.19 -11.44
C ALA A 44 12.91 -3.00 -12.39
N VAL A 45 12.63 -1.83 -11.81
CA VAL A 45 12.65 -0.57 -12.55
C VAL A 45 14.11 -0.16 -12.75
N VAL A 46 14.51 0.00 -14.00
CA VAL A 46 15.89 0.37 -14.37
C VAL A 46 16.03 1.85 -14.71
N ARG A 47 14.95 2.51 -15.13
CA ARG A 47 14.93 3.94 -15.46
C ARG A 47 13.53 4.51 -15.37
N VAL A 48 13.43 5.75 -14.91
CA VAL A 48 12.26 6.62 -15.10
C VAL A 48 12.72 7.84 -15.90
N HIS A 49 11.89 8.31 -16.82
CA HIS A 49 12.12 9.54 -17.56
C HIS A 49 10.88 10.45 -17.44
N PRO A 50 11.04 11.71 -16.99
CA PRO A 50 12.26 12.34 -16.46
C PRO A 50 12.86 11.60 -15.26
N ASP A 51 14.16 11.77 -15.02
CA ASP A 51 14.86 11.05 -13.96
C ASP A 51 14.52 11.63 -12.58
N SER A 52 14.73 10.84 -11.53
CA SER A 52 14.54 11.28 -10.14
C SER A 52 15.27 12.59 -9.86
N GLY A 53 14.57 13.55 -9.27
CA GLY A 53 15.11 14.85 -8.91
C GLY A 53 15.10 15.88 -10.04
N THR A 54 14.57 15.55 -11.22
CA THR A 54 14.45 16.53 -12.31
C THR A 54 13.49 17.66 -11.93
N VAL A 55 13.87 18.89 -12.27
CA VAL A 55 13.17 20.15 -11.99
C VAL A 55 12.69 20.83 -13.28
N GLY A 56 11.87 21.86 -13.18
CA GLY A 56 11.43 22.67 -14.31
C GLY A 56 10.48 21.92 -15.27
N LEU A 57 9.74 20.93 -14.75
CA LEU A 57 8.87 20.05 -15.53
C LEU A 57 7.44 20.59 -15.73
N ALA A 58 7.22 21.89 -15.55
CA ALA A 58 5.92 22.50 -15.81
C ALA A 58 5.48 22.23 -17.26
N GLY A 59 4.25 21.77 -17.45
CA GLY A 59 3.74 21.44 -18.79
C GLY A 59 4.09 20.03 -19.30
N LEU A 60 4.80 19.21 -18.53
CA LEU A 60 5.04 17.80 -18.90
C LEU A 60 3.72 17.00 -18.85
N HIS A 61 3.45 16.21 -19.89
CA HIS A 61 2.20 15.42 -20.00
C HIS A 61 2.41 13.91 -19.92
N GLU A 62 3.64 13.44 -19.78
CA GLU A 62 3.91 12.00 -19.71
C GLU A 62 5.19 11.68 -18.93
N ILE A 63 5.27 10.44 -18.45
CA ILE A 63 6.51 9.84 -17.96
C ILE A 63 6.73 8.46 -18.60
N GLU A 64 7.98 8.05 -18.76
CA GLU A 64 8.34 6.71 -19.21
C GLU A 64 9.02 5.92 -18.09
N ILE A 65 8.60 4.67 -17.89
CA ILE A 65 9.19 3.72 -16.94
C ILE A 65 9.75 2.55 -17.72
N SER A 66 11.03 2.24 -17.50
CA SER A 66 11.72 1.09 -18.09
C SER A 66 12.01 0.01 -17.06
N PHE A 67 11.83 -1.25 -17.46
CA PHE A 67 12.02 -2.44 -16.63
C PHE A 67 13.21 -3.28 -17.09
N SER A 68 13.81 -4.04 -16.17
CA SER A 68 14.93 -4.95 -16.41
C SER A 68 14.58 -6.08 -17.39
N GLU A 69 13.32 -6.48 -17.41
CA GLU A 69 12.80 -7.59 -18.19
C GLU A 69 11.33 -7.40 -18.61
N LYS A 70 10.75 -8.39 -19.28
CA LYS A 70 9.36 -8.31 -19.73
C LYS A 70 8.43 -8.47 -18.52
N VAL A 71 7.61 -7.46 -18.28
CA VAL A 71 6.60 -7.46 -17.21
C VAL A 71 5.20 -7.72 -17.75
N ASP A 72 4.31 -8.18 -16.87
CA ASP A 72 2.88 -8.27 -17.15
C ASP A 72 2.32 -6.84 -17.34
N PRO A 73 1.83 -6.49 -18.54
CA PRO A 73 1.38 -5.13 -18.81
C PRO A 73 0.08 -4.85 -18.06
N LEU A 74 0.12 -3.85 -17.18
CA LEU A 74 -1.03 -3.38 -16.42
C LEU A 74 -1.35 -1.91 -16.81
N PRO A 75 -2.60 -1.45 -16.64
CA PRO A 75 -2.91 -0.02 -16.60
C PRO A 75 -2.13 0.66 -15.47
N ALA A 76 -1.63 1.89 -15.70
CA ALA A 76 -0.81 2.63 -14.74
C ALA A 76 -1.37 2.71 -13.31
N PRO A 77 -2.68 2.96 -13.07
CA PRO A 77 -3.22 3.00 -11.70
C PRO A 77 -3.02 1.72 -10.87
N ARG A 78 -2.70 0.59 -11.51
CA ARG A 78 -2.46 -0.70 -10.85
C ARG A 78 -1.01 -0.94 -10.44
N PHE A 79 -0.06 -0.14 -10.92
CA PHE A 79 1.36 -0.36 -10.66
C PHE A 79 2.17 0.93 -10.44
N VAL A 80 1.56 2.10 -10.53
CA VAL A 80 2.16 3.40 -10.26
C VAL A 80 1.16 4.28 -9.52
N HIS A 81 1.64 4.96 -8.49
CA HIS A 81 0.92 5.98 -7.75
C HIS A 81 1.66 7.32 -7.88
N PHE A 82 0.90 8.41 -7.83
CA PHE A 82 1.42 9.77 -7.85
C PHE A 82 0.97 10.47 -6.58
N TYR A 83 1.88 11.25 -5.99
CA TYR A 83 1.57 12.07 -4.81
C TYR A 83 2.00 13.52 -5.05
N PRO A 84 1.05 14.47 -5.16
CA PRO A 84 -0.40 14.27 -5.19
C PRO A 84 -0.91 13.41 -6.36
N PRO A 85 -2.13 12.84 -6.29
CA PRO A 85 -2.74 12.05 -7.35
C PRO A 85 -2.84 12.84 -8.66
N LEU A 86 -2.61 12.17 -9.79
CA LEU A 86 -2.74 12.73 -11.13
C LEU A 86 -3.78 11.95 -11.94
N GLU A 87 -4.56 12.66 -12.76
CA GLU A 87 -5.45 12.01 -13.71
C GLU A 87 -4.68 11.38 -14.87
N ILE A 88 -4.77 10.05 -14.98
CA ILE A 88 -4.09 9.28 -16.02
C ILE A 88 -5.01 9.13 -17.23
N LYS A 89 -4.56 9.61 -18.39
CA LYS A 89 -5.23 9.44 -19.68
C LYS A 89 -5.07 8.03 -20.22
N GLY A 90 -3.89 7.44 -20.08
CA GLY A 90 -3.63 6.09 -20.59
C GLY A 90 -2.22 5.58 -20.31
N THR A 91 -2.00 4.32 -20.68
CA THR A 91 -0.70 3.65 -20.56
C THR A 91 -0.35 2.96 -21.87
N LYS A 92 0.75 3.35 -22.50
CA LYS A 92 1.27 2.74 -23.72
C LYS A 92 2.44 1.82 -23.38
N TRP A 93 2.33 0.56 -23.77
CA TRP A 93 3.38 -0.43 -23.53
C TRP A 93 4.21 -0.68 -24.78
N ARG A 94 5.53 -0.63 -24.66
CA ARG A 94 6.47 -1.00 -25.72
C ARG A 94 7.25 -2.24 -25.32
N GLY A 95 7.00 -3.34 -26.01
CA GLY A 95 7.73 -4.61 -25.84
C GLY A 95 7.65 -5.22 -24.43
N ARG A 96 6.63 -4.83 -23.63
CA ARG A 96 6.47 -5.21 -22.22
C ARG A 96 7.66 -4.84 -21.31
N ARG A 97 8.52 -3.94 -21.77
CA ARG A 97 9.71 -3.47 -21.04
C ARG A 97 9.71 -1.98 -20.78
N ARG A 98 8.84 -1.23 -21.47
CA ARG A 98 8.64 0.20 -21.24
C ARG A 98 7.16 0.53 -21.20
N ALA A 99 6.78 1.32 -20.21
CA ALA A 99 5.45 1.88 -20.06
C ALA A 99 5.55 3.40 -20.12
N THR A 100 4.87 4.01 -21.09
CA THR A 100 4.64 5.46 -21.14
C THR A 100 3.29 5.73 -20.50
N ILE A 101 3.28 6.56 -19.47
CA ILE A 101 2.07 6.97 -18.73
C ILE A 101 1.74 8.37 -19.20
N GLU A 102 0.57 8.53 -19.81
CA GLU A 102 0.08 9.82 -20.29
C GLU A 102 -0.88 10.40 -19.26
N PHE A 103 -0.68 11.65 -18.90
CA PHE A 103 -1.57 12.41 -18.03
C PHE A 103 -2.67 13.07 -18.85
N ARG A 104 -3.83 13.29 -18.23
CA ARG A 104 -4.93 14.02 -18.85
C ARG A 104 -4.59 15.50 -18.98
N ASP A 105 -4.12 16.07 -17.89
CA ASP A 105 -3.66 17.44 -17.75
C ASP A 105 -2.13 17.43 -17.56
N PRO A 106 -1.43 18.52 -17.91
CA PRO A 106 0.00 18.61 -17.64
C PRO A 106 0.28 18.60 -16.13
N LEU A 107 1.52 18.30 -15.76
CA LEU A 107 1.95 18.43 -14.38
C LEU A 107 1.67 19.86 -13.87
N PRO A 108 1.06 20.00 -12.68
CA PRO A 108 0.68 21.30 -12.13
C PRO A 108 1.92 22.17 -11.86
N PRO A 109 1.83 23.49 -12.07
CA PRO A 109 2.94 24.40 -11.77
C PRO A 109 3.30 24.37 -10.28
N ASP A 110 4.54 24.75 -9.96
CA ASP A 110 5.05 24.93 -8.59
C ASP A 110 4.76 23.77 -7.62
N THR A 111 4.81 22.53 -8.15
CA THR A 111 4.40 21.33 -7.44
C THR A 111 5.49 20.26 -7.52
N VAL A 112 5.63 19.51 -6.44
CA VAL A 112 6.47 18.31 -6.39
C VAL A 112 5.59 17.09 -6.47
N ILE A 113 5.83 16.29 -7.50
CA ILE A 113 5.15 15.04 -7.77
C ILE A 113 6.08 13.90 -7.39
N VAL A 114 5.66 13.06 -6.44
CA VAL A 114 6.38 11.83 -6.13
C VAL A 114 5.74 10.71 -6.93
N VAL A 115 6.51 10.16 -7.88
CA VAL A 115 6.13 8.94 -8.61
C VAL A 115 6.52 7.74 -7.76
N GLU A 116 5.55 7.00 -7.24
CA GLU A 116 5.77 5.76 -6.51
C GLU A 116 5.45 4.55 -7.36
N ILE A 117 6.41 3.64 -7.48
CA ILE A 117 6.22 2.33 -8.09
C ILE A 117 6.30 1.31 -6.95
N PRO A 118 5.17 0.77 -6.46
CA PRO A 118 5.16 -0.19 -5.38
C PRO A 118 5.81 -1.52 -5.79
N ARG A 119 6.13 -2.34 -4.78
CA ARG A 119 6.49 -3.75 -5.00
C ARG A 119 5.28 -4.54 -5.51
N GLY A 120 5.51 -5.71 -6.11
CA GLY A 120 4.45 -6.67 -6.43
C GLY A 120 4.01 -6.73 -7.89
N PHE A 121 4.46 -5.82 -8.76
CA PHE A 121 4.28 -6.02 -10.21
C PHE A 121 5.06 -7.26 -10.67
N ALA A 122 4.49 -8.04 -11.59
CA ALA A 122 5.02 -9.35 -11.96
C ALA A 122 5.68 -9.36 -13.33
N ASP A 123 6.66 -10.25 -13.50
CA ASP A 123 7.22 -10.59 -14.81
C ASP A 123 6.30 -11.57 -15.57
N VAL A 124 6.70 -11.95 -16.80
CA VAL A 124 5.97 -12.94 -17.59
C VAL A 124 5.97 -14.36 -16.98
N HIS A 125 6.84 -14.65 -16.02
CA HIS A 125 6.90 -15.91 -15.27
C HIS A 125 6.23 -15.83 -13.90
N ARG A 126 5.51 -14.74 -13.59
CA ARG A 126 4.79 -14.49 -12.31
C ARG A 126 5.71 -14.22 -11.10
N VAL A 127 6.99 -13.98 -11.31
CA VAL A 127 7.91 -13.48 -10.28
C VAL A 127 7.58 -12.03 -9.98
N LYS A 128 7.31 -11.72 -8.71
CA LYS A 128 6.92 -10.37 -8.25
C LYS A 128 8.13 -9.52 -7.92
N SER A 129 8.07 -8.23 -8.24
CA SER A 129 9.09 -7.25 -7.85
C SER A 129 9.19 -7.15 -6.32
N ALA A 130 10.42 -7.03 -5.82
CA ALA A 130 10.71 -7.15 -4.39
C ALA A 130 10.69 -5.81 -3.62
N ARG A 131 10.85 -4.67 -4.31
CA ARG A 131 11.04 -3.36 -3.66
C ARG A 131 10.18 -2.29 -4.33
N SER A 132 9.63 -1.40 -3.51
CA SER A 132 9.05 -0.15 -3.98
C SER A 132 10.17 0.85 -4.31
N ARG A 133 9.88 1.81 -5.19
CA ARG A 133 10.77 2.93 -5.54
C ARG A 133 9.99 4.21 -5.68
N ARG A 134 10.61 5.34 -5.30
CA ARG A 134 10.03 6.68 -5.39
C ARG A 134 10.95 7.61 -6.17
N TYR A 135 10.36 8.41 -7.05
CA TYR A 135 11.05 9.35 -7.92
C TYR A 135 10.40 10.73 -7.75
N PRO A 136 10.96 11.62 -6.90
CA PRO A 136 10.48 13.00 -6.82
C PRO A 136 10.77 13.73 -8.12
N LEU A 137 9.78 14.44 -8.63
CA LEU A 137 9.87 15.36 -9.77
C LEU A 137 9.37 16.72 -9.30
N ALA A 138 9.96 17.82 -9.78
CA ALA A 138 9.49 19.16 -9.49
C ALA A 138 9.14 19.91 -10.77
N THR A 139 8.00 20.59 -10.77
CA THR A 139 7.66 21.55 -11.83
C THR A 139 8.25 22.93 -11.58
N ALA A 140 8.58 23.24 -10.32
CA ALA A 140 9.41 24.38 -9.90
C ALA A 140 10.89 24.19 -10.25
N ASP A 141 11.73 25.17 -9.92
CA ASP A 141 13.18 25.18 -10.14
C ASP A 141 14.00 24.28 -9.20
N SER A 142 13.35 23.71 -8.17
CA SER A 142 14.00 22.93 -7.13
C SER A 142 13.09 21.85 -6.55
N VAL A 143 13.70 20.74 -6.11
CA VAL A 143 13.02 19.78 -5.24
C VAL A 143 13.23 20.26 -3.80
N PRO A 144 12.16 20.52 -3.03
CA PRO A 144 12.28 21.06 -1.70
C PRO A 144 12.85 20.01 -0.73
N SER A 145 13.48 20.50 0.33
CA SER A 145 14.22 19.66 1.28
C SER A 145 13.44 19.30 2.53
N GLY A 146 12.20 19.76 2.67
CA GLY A 146 11.42 19.59 3.87
C GLY A 146 11.15 18.12 4.19
N THR A 147 11.21 17.77 5.48
CA THR A 147 11.01 16.40 5.94
C THR A 147 10.15 16.35 7.20
N ILE A 148 9.27 15.36 7.28
CA ILE A 148 8.60 14.98 8.52
C ILE A 148 8.92 13.52 8.84
N SER A 149 9.33 13.22 10.07
CA SER A 149 9.61 11.86 10.52
C SER A 149 8.93 11.55 11.85
N GLY A 150 8.88 10.27 12.20
CA GLY A 150 8.35 9.82 13.48
C GLY A 150 8.51 8.32 13.66
N ARG A 151 7.91 7.78 14.72
CA ARG A 151 7.91 6.35 15.00
C ARG A 151 6.50 5.86 15.30
N LEU A 152 6.17 4.69 14.78
CA LEU A 152 4.90 4.01 14.99
C LEU A 152 5.11 2.69 15.73
N SER A 153 4.22 2.43 16.68
CA SER A 153 4.12 1.17 17.41
C SER A 153 2.72 0.58 17.28
N PHE A 154 2.62 -0.73 17.38
CA PHE A 154 1.36 -1.45 17.47
C PHE A 154 1.57 -2.61 18.45
N GLU A 155 0.64 -2.78 19.38
CA GLU A 155 0.78 -3.68 20.54
C GLU A 155 2.11 -3.40 21.28
N ASP A 156 2.93 -4.42 21.51
CA ASP A 156 4.20 -4.34 22.24
C ASP A 156 5.41 -4.09 21.32
N GLY A 157 5.18 -3.79 20.04
CA GLY A 157 6.24 -3.75 19.03
C GLY A 157 6.18 -2.58 18.03
N PRO A 158 7.18 -2.45 17.16
CA PRO A 158 7.16 -1.48 16.06
C PRO A 158 6.06 -1.84 15.05
N ALA A 159 5.34 -0.83 14.56
CA ALA A 159 4.36 -1.01 13.50
C ALA A 159 5.06 -1.10 12.13
N VAL A 160 5.73 -2.23 11.88
CA VAL A 160 6.51 -2.45 10.66
C VAL A 160 5.62 -2.45 9.43
N GLY A 161 6.00 -1.67 8.41
CA GLY A 161 5.23 -1.57 7.17
C GLY A 161 3.95 -0.76 7.29
N ALA A 162 3.69 -0.10 8.43
CA ALA A 162 2.55 0.80 8.56
C ALA A 162 2.63 1.91 7.51
N VAL A 163 1.53 2.13 6.80
CA VAL A 163 1.38 3.18 5.80
C VAL A 163 1.13 4.49 6.54
N VAL A 164 1.82 5.55 6.12
CA VAL A 164 1.64 6.91 6.64
C VAL A 164 1.29 7.84 5.49
N GLU A 165 0.19 8.54 5.63
CA GLU A 165 -0.35 9.50 4.68
C GLU A 165 -0.29 10.90 5.27
N LEU A 166 0.08 11.87 4.44
CA LEU A 166 0.16 13.28 4.80
C LEU A 166 -0.83 14.09 3.98
N TYR A 167 -1.59 14.92 4.67
CA TYR A 167 -2.60 15.83 4.12
C TYR A 167 -2.23 17.27 4.45
N ALA A 168 -2.56 18.20 3.55
CA ALA A 168 -2.62 19.61 3.93
C ALA A 168 -3.89 19.85 4.76
N VAL A 169 -3.77 20.73 5.74
CA VAL A 169 -4.88 21.23 6.56
C VAL A 169 -5.30 22.57 5.96
N PRO A 170 -6.44 22.65 5.24
CA PRO A 170 -6.93 23.92 4.74
C PRO A 170 -7.51 24.75 5.90
N PRO A 171 -7.44 26.09 5.82
CA PRO A 171 -7.87 26.97 6.91
C PRO A 171 -9.37 26.84 7.28
N ASP A 172 -10.24 26.47 6.33
CA ASP A 172 -11.70 26.61 6.48
C ASP A 172 -12.50 25.29 6.34
N THR A 173 -11.87 24.12 6.50
CA THR A 173 -12.61 22.84 6.44
C THR A 173 -12.13 21.83 7.46
N LEU A 174 -13.07 21.15 8.11
CA LEU A 174 -12.80 19.96 8.94
C LEU A 174 -12.73 18.67 8.10
N GLU A 175 -12.99 18.74 6.80
CA GLU A 175 -13.03 17.57 5.89
C GLU A 175 -11.65 17.25 5.31
N TYR A 176 -10.61 17.20 6.15
CA TYR A 176 -9.23 16.99 5.74
C TYR A 176 -9.02 15.70 4.94
N PHE A 177 -9.75 14.62 5.27
CA PHE A 177 -9.65 13.34 4.58
C PHE A 177 -10.30 13.30 3.19
N ARG A 178 -11.01 14.36 2.77
CA ARG A 178 -11.47 14.52 1.39
C ARG A 178 -10.41 15.16 0.49
N GLN A 179 -9.33 15.68 1.08
CA GLN A 179 -8.21 16.22 0.34
C GLN A 179 -7.36 15.09 -0.23
N ASP A 180 -6.67 15.40 -1.33
CA ASP A 180 -5.70 14.50 -1.92
C ASP A 180 -4.53 14.22 -0.96
N ILE A 181 -4.06 12.97 -0.98
CA ILE A 181 -2.87 12.57 -0.24
C ILE A 181 -1.67 13.29 -0.85
N LEU A 182 -1.05 14.19 -0.09
CA LEU A 182 0.11 14.94 -0.57
C LEU A 182 1.36 14.08 -0.61
N ARG A 183 1.58 13.24 0.40
CA ARG A 183 2.70 12.30 0.48
C ARG A 183 2.26 11.02 1.16
N ARG A 184 2.92 9.93 0.78
CA ARG A 184 2.78 8.64 1.46
C ARG A 184 4.17 8.05 1.76
N THR A 185 4.28 7.33 2.87
CA THR A 185 5.43 6.50 3.18
C THR A 185 5.05 5.21 3.89
N GLU A 186 6.00 4.29 4.07
CA GLU A 186 5.85 3.08 4.88
C GLU A 186 6.87 3.15 6.03
N ALA A 187 6.47 2.70 7.22
CA ALA A 187 7.38 2.58 8.35
C ALA A 187 8.35 1.39 8.18
N ASP A 188 9.61 1.58 8.58
CA ASP A 188 10.65 0.56 8.50
C ASP A 188 10.52 -0.53 9.58
N SER A 189 11.49 -1.45 9.64
CA SER A 189 11.51 -2.55 10.62
C SER A 189 11.60 -2.09 12.09
N THR A 190 11.90 -0.82 12.33
CA THR A 190 11.91 -0.21 13.67
C THR A 190 10.66 0.63 13.93
N GLY A 191 9.72 0.65 12.99
CA GLY A 191 8.53 1.51 13.03
C GLY A 191 8.83 2.97 12.68
N ARG A 192 10.05 3.31 12.24
CA ARG A 192 10.39 4.69 11.87
C ARG A 192 9.85 4.99 10.47
N PHE A 193 9.24 6.16 10.30
CA PHE A 193 8.81 6.65 8.99
C PHE A 193 9.46 8.00 8.67
N VAL A 194 9.61 8.28 7.38
CA VAL A 194 10.10 9.56 6.87
C VAL A 194 9.31 9.96 5.61
N LEU A 195 8.84 11.20 5.60
CA LEU A 195 8.13 11.87 4.50
C LEU A 195 9.01 13.02 4.00
N PRO A 196 9.80 12.79 2.93
CA PRO A 196 10.68 13.81 2.36
C PRO A 196 9.98 14.65 1.27
N TRP A 197 10.72 15.63 0.75
CA TRP A 197 10.33 16.49 -0.37
C TRP A 197 9.08 17.32 -0.10
N LEU A 198 8.97 17.83 1.12
CA LEU A 198 7.92 18.74 1.56
C LEU A 198 8.34 20.19 1.32
N ALA A 199 7.38 21.04 0.96
CA ALA A 199 7.60 22.46 0.76
C ALA A 199 8.06 23.14 2.07
N VAL A 200 8.93 24.15 1.94
CA VAL A 200 9.40 24.97 3.06
C VAL A 200 9.36 26.44 2.62
N PRO A 201 8.54 27.31 3.25
CA PRO A 201 7.58 26.98 4.32
C PRO A 201 6.45 26.07 3.80
N GLY A 202 5.84 25.31 4.71
CA GLY A 202 4.78 24.36 4.36
C GLY A 202 3.95 23.96 5.57
N GLY A 203 2.73 23.47 5.32
CA GLY A 203 1.76 23.12 6.34
C GLY A 203 0.74 24.25 6.62
N PRO A 204 -0.15 24.07 7.61
CA PRO A 204 -0.20 22.93 8.53
C PRO A 204 -0.50 21.60 7.81
N TYR A 205 0.11 20.53 8.33
CA TYR A 205 -0.03 19.17 7.83
C TYR A 205 -0.66 18.27 8.88
N LEU A 206 -1.46 17.31 8.41
CA LEU A 206 -2.07 16.26 9.21
C LEU A 206 -1.58 14.90 8.73
N LEU A 207 -1.32 13.99 9.67
CA LEU A 207 -0.81 12.65 9.39
C LEU A 207 -1.83 11.60 9.78
N ARG A 208 -2.08 10.64 8.90
CA ARG A 208 -2.79 9.41 9.21
C ARG A 208 -1.85 8.23 9.05
N ALA A 209 -1.90 7.28 9.97
CA ALA A 209 -1.14 6.05 9.89
C ALA A 209 -2.04 4.84 10.07
N PHE A 210 -1.77 3.75 9.33
CA PHE A 210 -2.51 2.50 9.45
C PHE A 210 -1.68 1.29 9.03
N LEU A 211 -2.02 0.11 9.54
CA LEU A 211 -1.47 -1.17 9.07
C LEU A 211 -2.35 -1.73 7.96
N ASP A 212 -1.77 -1.86 6.77
CA ASP A 212 -2.44 -2.37 5.56
C ASP A 212 -2.34 -3.91 5.51
N HIS A 213 -3.16 -4.59 6.30
CA HIS A 213 -3.15 -6.05 6.40
C HIS A 213 -3.74 -6.72 5.14
N ASN A 214 -4.70 -6.07 4.49
CA ASN A 214 -5.37 -6.61 3.31
C ASN A 214 -4.64 -6.27 1.99
N GLY A 215 -3.68 -5.33 2.03
CA GLY A 215 -2.85 -4.93 0.89
C GLY A 215 -3.57 -4.07 -0.14
N ASP A 216 -4.70 -3.45 0.21
CA ASP A 216 -5.46 -2.55 -0.66
C ASP A 216 -5.01 -1.09 -0.57
N GLN A 217 -4.05 -0.82 0.32
CA GLN A 217 -3.48 0.49 0.60
C GLN A 217 -4.49 1.54 1.03
N ARG A 218 -5.56 1.13 1.70
CA ARG A 218 -6.58 2.03 2.26
C ARG A 218 -6.76 1.68 3.73
N PRO A 219 -6.98 2.69 4.59
CA PRO A 219 -7.36 2.38 5.95
C PRO A 219 -8.74 1.74 5.94
N SER A 220 -8.87 0.63 6.67
CA SER A 220 -10.16 0.02 6.95
C SER A 220 -10.44 0.00 8.46
N ASP A 221 -11.72 -0.03 8.79
CA ASP A 221 -12.19 -0.05 10.17
C ASP A 221 -11.65 -1.26 10.98
N ASN A 222 -11.31 -2.36 10.32
CA ASN A 222 -10.77 -3.56 10.96
C ASN A 222 -9.24 -3.58 11.05
N GLU A 223 -8.57 -2.51 10.60
CA GLU A 223 -7.12 -2.39 10.62
C GLU A 223 -6.65 -1.41 11.69
N PRO A 224 -5.51 -1.68 12.35
CA PRO A 224 -4.91 -0.74 13.27
C PRO A 224 -4.61 0.59 12.58
N GLN A 225 -5.12 1.69 13.13
CA GLN A 225 -4.95 3.01 12.54
C GLN A 225 -4.90 4.11 13.60
N ARG A 226 -4.45 5.30 13.19
CA ARG A 226 -4.42 6.51 14.01
C ARG A 226 -4.35 7.76 13.15
N LEU A 227 -5.14 8.76 13.50
CA LEU A 227 -4.87 10.14 13.13
C LEU A 227 -3.90 10.73 14.16
N LEU A 228 -2.80 11.33 13.70
CA LEU A 228 -1.84 11.93 14.62
C LEU A 228 -2.36 13.32 15.00
N PRO A 229 -2.49 13.64 16.30
CA PRO A 229 -3.14 14.86 16.78
C PRO A 229 -2.37 16.15 16.53
N VAL A 230 -1.15 16.06 16.00
CA VAL A 230 -0.26 17.21 15.87
C VAL A 230 -0.37 17.75 14.45
N GLU A 231 -0.83 19.00 14.33
CA GLU A 231 -0.61 19.79 13.13
C GLU A 231 0.87 20.15 13.04
N ILE A 232 1.50 19.79 11.93
CA ILE A 232 2.94 20.00 11.72
C ILE A 232 3.13 21.05 10.63
N SER A 233 3.95 22.07 10.91
CA SER A 233 4.34 23.08 9.95
C SER A 233 5.86 23.12 9.81
N LEU A 234 6.33 23.35 8.58
CA LEU A 234 7.74 23.52 8.24
C LEU A 234 8.01 24.99 7.94
N SER A 235 9.17 25.48 8.36
CA SER A 235 9.62 26.85 8.06
C SER A 235 11.07 26.84 7.61
N ALA A 236 11.55 27.93 7.02
CA ALA A 236 12.97 28.04 6.63
C ALA A 236 13.93 27.81 7.80
N LYS A 237 13.52 28.13 9.04
CA LYS A 237 14.30 27.89 10.26
C LYS A 237 14.19 26.45 10.78
N VAL A 238 13.06 25.78 10.49
CA VAL A 238 12.75 24.42 10.93
C VAL A 238 12.22 23.64 9.71
N PRO A 239 13.12 23.26 8.77
CA PRO A 239 12.74 22.54 7.56
C PRO A 239 12.47 21.04 7.82
N ALA A 240 12.84 20.55 9.00
CA ALA A 240 12.60 19.18 9.43
C ALA A 240 11.80 19.17 10.74
N ALA A 241 10.76 18.34 10.81
CA ALA A 241 9.94 18.18 12.01
C ALA A 241 9.83 16.71 12.42
N GLU A 242 9.85 16.47 13.73
CA GLU A 242 9.58 15.16 14.33
C GLU A 242 8.13 15.13 14.83
N ALA A 243 7.33 14.23 14.24
CA ALA A 243 5.96 13.96 14.65
C ALA A 243 5.89 13.23 16.01
N GLY A 244 7.00 12.68 16.51
CA GLY A 244 7.07 11.93 17.76
C GLY A 244 6.76 10.44 17.59
N ALA A 245 6.48 9.77 18.71
CA ALA A 245 6.13 8.35 18.77
C ALA A 245 4.63 8.17 18.98
N HIS A 246 3.99 7.37 18.13
CA HIS A 246 2.54 7.15 18.15
C HIS A 246 2.20 5.66 18.09
N THR A 247 1.28 5.24 18.93
CA THR A 247 0.73 3.87 18.91
C THR A 247 -0.51 3.83 18.04
N LEU A 248 -0.60 2.87 17.12
CA LEU A 248 -1.78 2.55 16.33
C LEU A 248 -2.76 1.71 17.16
N PHE A 249 -4.05 1.82 16.86
CA PHE A 249 -5.10 1.09 17.57
C PHE A 249 -6.07 0.45 16.59
N ASP A 250 -6.48 -0.79 16.84
CA ASP A 250 -7.61 -1.43 16.15
C ASP A 250 -8.89 -1.36 17.01
N GLN A 251 -10.03 -1.79 16.46
CA GLN A 251 -11.31 -1.79 17.17
C GLN A 251 -11.35 -2.68 18.43
N ARG A 252 -10.45 -3.67 18.50
CA ARG A 252 -10.35 -4.63 19.60
C ARG A 252 -9.39 -4.16 20.68
N THR A 253 -8.62 -3.11 20.42
CA THR A 253 -7.60 -2.62 21.32
C THR A 253 -8.26 -2.14 22.62
N PRO A 254 -7.91 -2.72 23.79
CA PRO A 254 -8.52 -2.31 25.06
C PRO A 254 -8.20 -0.84 25.35
N GLY A 255 -9.24 -0.04 25.61
CA GLY A 255 -9.11 1.36 25.96
C GLY A 255 -9.66 1.66 27.35
N ARG A 256 -9.12 2.68 28.01
CA ARG A 256 -9.75 3.33 29.16
C ARG A 256 -10.31 4.67 28.73
N LEU A 257 -11.52 4.98 29.19
CA LEU A 257 -12.15 6.29 29.07
C LEU A 257 -11.86 7.08 30.34
N LEU A 258 -11.22 8.23 30.20
CA LEU A 258 -11.07 9.22 31.27
C LEU A 258 -11.87 10.46 30.87
N GLY A 259 -12.89 10.81 31.65
CA GLY A 259 -13.72 11.99 31.42
C GLY A 259 -13.86 12.79 32.71
N ILE A 260 -13.87 14.12 32.58
CA ILE A 260 -14.19 15.05 33.67
C ILE A 260 -15.58 15.63 33.36
N MET A 261 -16.54 15.47 34.28
CA MET A 261 -17.85 16.11 34.15
C MET A 261 -17.77 17.53 34.72
N ASP A 262 -17.75 18.53 33.83
CA ASP A 262 -17.53 19.93 34.23
C ASP A 262 -18.79 20.66 34.74
N SER A 263 -20.01 20.16 34.46
CA SER A 263 -21.23 20.66 35.11
C SER A 263 -22.42 19.70 35.04
N LEU A 264 -23.21 19.61 36.12
CA LEU A 264 -24.61 19.15 36.07
C LEU A 264 -25.52 20.38 36.11
N ALA A 265 -26.43 20.50 35.15
CA ALA A 265 -27.57 21.39 35.31
C ALA A 265 -28.44 20.85 36.45
N ALA A 266 -28.63 21.62 37.52
CA ALA A 266 -29.47 21.21 38.65
C ALA A 266 -30.94 21.12 38.21
N GLY A 267 -31.49 19.91 38.19
CA GLY A 267 -32.91 19.65 37.95
C GLY A 267 -33.27 18.20 38.27
N ASP A 268 -34.51 17.96 38.70
CA ASP A 268 -35.09 16.68 39.14
C ASP A 268 -35.20 15.59 38.05
N ARG A 269 -34.47 15.71 36.94
CA ARG A 269 -34.50 14.77 35.82
C ARG A 269 -33.13 14.13 35.70
N ALA A 270 -33.10 12.79 35.69
CA ALA A 270 -31.90 12.02 35.39
C ALA A 270 -31.28 12.53 34.08
N LEU A 271 -30.08 13.09 34.16
CA LEU A 271 -29.28 13.42 33.00
C LEU A 271 -28.65 12.13 32.49
N PHE A 272 -29.08 11.70 31.31
CA PHE A 272 -28.44 10.60 30.59
C PHE A 272 -27.18 11.14 29.92
N GLY A 273 -26.00 10.80 30.45
CA GLY A 273 -24.73 10.98 29.77
C GLY A 273 -24.40 9.74 28.95
N TRP A 274 -24.19 9.89 27.65
CA TRP A 274 -23.61 8.84 26.81
C TRP A 274 -22.10 8.95 26.91
N THR A 275 -21.43 7.96 27.50
CA THR A 275 -20.00 7.80 27.21
C THR A 275 -19.92 7.07 25.88
N HIS A 276 -19.68 7.82 24.81
CA HIS A 276 -19.18 7.20 23.59
C HIS A 276 -17.89 6.47 23.95
N LYS A 277 -17.61 5.30 23.35
CA LYS A 277 -16.33 4.60 23.50
C LYS A 277 -15.23 5.44 22.83
N ILE A 278 -14.89 6.57 23.42
CA ILE A 278 -13.70 7.34 23.12
C ILE A 278 -12.62 6.63 23.92
N ALA A 279 -12.05 5.56 23.35
CA ALA A 279 -10.66 5.27 23.72
C ALA A 279 -9.91 6.61 23.61
N ASP A 280 -8.93 6.86 24.49
CA ASP A 280 -8.07 8.05 24.64
C ASP A 280 -7.43 8.56 23.34
N SER A 281 -8.24 8.80 22.32
CA SER A 281 -7.87 8.54 20.95
C SER A 281 -8.47 9.65 20.10
N ASP A 282 -7.55 10.50 19.70
CA ASP A 282 -7.52 11.20 18.43
C ASP A 282 -7.65 10.23 17.23
N THR A 283 -8.54 9.23 17.27
CA THR A 283 -8.75 8.27 16.18
C THR A 283 -9.52 8.88 15.01
N GLY A 284 -9.95 10.14 15.11
CA GLY A 284 -10.75 10.79 14.07
C GLY A 284 -12.14 10.15 13.87
N PHE A 285 -12.57 9.30 14.80
CA PHE A 285 -13.84 8.58 14.74
C PHE A 285 -14.90 9.39 15.49
N VAL A 286 -15.88 9.94 14.75
CA VAL A 286 -17.08 10.57 15.34
C VAL A 286 -18.29 9.72 14.92
N PRO A 287 -18.77 8.79 15.75
CA PRO A 287 -19.95 8.03 15.37
C PRO A 287 -21.20 8.88 15.50
N LEU A 288 -22.19 8.60 14.65
CA LEU A 288 -23.49 9.27 14.73
C LEU A 288 -24.14 8.97 16.09
N PRO A 289 -24.69 9.97 16.80
CA PRO A 289 -25.35 9.73 18.08
C PRO A 289 -26.55 8.81 17.90
N ALA A 290 -26.56 7.70 18.64
CA ALA A 290 -27.74 6.85 18.73
C ALA A 290 -28.87 7.62 19.43
N GLN A 291 -30.07 7.60 18.87
CA GLN A 291 -31.20 8.38 19.38
C GLN A 291 -31.84 7.78 20.65
N SER A 292 -31.37 6.62 21.16
CA SER A 292 -31.97 5.95 22.33
C SER A 292 -31.02 4.98 23.06
N PRO A 293 -31.26 4.68 24.36
CA PRO A 293 -30.43 3.74 25.13
C PRO A 293 -30.55 2.30 24.68
N PRO A 294 -29.45 1.52 24.73
CA PRO A 294 -29.57 0.08 24.67
C PRO A 294 -30.35 -0.43 25.89
N PRO A 295 -31.22 -1.45 25.73
CA PRO A 295 -32.00 -2.01 26.82
C PRO A 295 -31.10 -2.57 27.93
N GLY A 296 -31.43 -2.29 29.20
CA GLY A 296 -30.82 -2.95 30.37
C GLY A 296 -29.60 -2.27 31.00
N ARG A 297 -29.38 -0.95 30.80
CA ARG A 297 -28.29 -0.21 31.48
C ARG A 297 -28.79 0.82 32.48
N THR A 298 -28.05 0.96 33.58
CA THR A 298 -28.33 1.86 34.72
C THR A 298 -27.43 3.10 34.67
N ALA A 299 -27.94 4.25 35.12
CA ALA A 299 -27.20 5.52 35.17
C ALA A 299 -26.05 5.48 36.19
N VAL A 300 -24.93 6.15 35.87
CA VAL A 300 -23.78 6.34 36.77
C VAL A 300 -23.88 7.69 37.47
N LEU A 301 -23.54 7.75 38.75
CA LEU A 301 -23.65 8.96 39.57
C LEU A 301 -22.33 9.76 39.59
N PRO A 302 -22.37 11.07 39.92
CA PRO A 302 -21.17 11.91 39.98
C PRO A 302 -20.18 11.41 41.05
N GLY A 303 -18.93 11.16 40.66
CA GLY A 303 -17.84 10.70 41.55
C GLY A 303 -17.47 9.22 41.43
N ASP A 304 -18.22 8.43 40.65
CA ASP A 304 -17.92 7.02 40.44
C ASP A 304 -16.81 6.80 39.41
N THR A 305 -15.81 5.99 39.74
CA THR A 305 -14.82 5.48 38.78
C THR A 305 -15.32 4.16 38.20
N THR A 306 -15.63 4.11 36.90
CA THR A 306 -16.12 2.88 36.25
C THR A 306 -15.06 2.29 35.31
N VAL A 307 -14.76 1.00 35.46
CA VAL A 307 -13.92 0.23 34.53
C VAL A 307 -14.84 -0.46 33.52
N PHE A 308 -14.70 -0.16 32.24
CA PHE A 308 -15.46 -0.85 31.20
C PHE A 308 -14.77 -2.16 30.82
N THR A 309 -15.49 -3.28 30.95
CA THR A 309 -15.10 -4.55 30.31
C THR A 309 -15.49 -4.55 28.83
N PRO A 310 -14.71 -5.18 27.94
CA PRO A 310 -15.04 -5.26 26.52
C PRO A 310 -16.43 -5.88 26.32
N ALA A 311 -17.29 -5.19 25.57
CA ALA A 311 -18.40 -5.90 24.93
C ALA A 311 -17.79 -6.66 23.75
N GLY A 312 -17.94 -7.99 23.76
CA GLY A 312 -17.56 -8.85 22.63
C GLY A 312 -18.29 -8.48 21.34
N PRO A 313 -17.94 -9.12 20.22
CA PRO A 313 -18.45 -8.76 18.90
C PRO A 313 -19.97 -8.96 18.86
N GLY A 314 -20.70 -7.88 18.58
CA GLY A 314 -22.13 -7.83 18.34
C GLY A 314 -22.41 -6.85 17.22
#